data_AF-A0A139PIT9-F1
#
_entry.id   AF-A0A139PIT9-F1
#
_cell.length_a   1.000
_cell.length_b   1.000
_cell.length_c   1.000
_cell.angle_alpha   90.00
_cell.angle_beta   90.00
_cell.angle_gamma   90.00
#
_symmetry.space_group_name_H-M   'P 1'
#
loop_
_entity.id
_entity.type
_entity.pdbx_description
1 polymer ?
#
loop_
_entity_poly.entity_id
_entity_poly.type
_entity_poly.pdbx_seq_one_letter_code
_entity_poly.pdbx_strand_id
1 'polypeptide(L)'
;MDYVFTHSPYRFYAYHRLIMEEMAGRGYNVSPEWLDKNYRGKTCPPYHDLPEEKLTSPIYSEHDAAYYEECLANLREKGIELE
;
A
#
# COMPACT_ATOMS: atom_id res chain seq x y z
N MET A 1 4.51 10.67 8.42
CA MET A 1 3.75 9.81 9.35
C MET A 1 4.14 8.37 9.05
N ASP A 2 4.77 7.69 10.01
CA ASP A 2 5.36 6.36 9.82
C ASP A 2 4.48 5.22 10.38
N TYR A 3 3.16 5.47 10.49
CA TYR A 3 2.19 4.55 11.11
C TYR A 3 2.18 3.16 10.46
N VAL A 4 2.55 3.05 9.19
CA VAL A 4 2.64 1.76 8.49
C VAL A 4 3.52 0.76 9.26
N PHE A 5 4.57 1.23 9.94
CA PHE A 5 5.45 0.39 10.75
C PHE A 5 4.93 0.05 12.15
N THR A 6 3.82 0.66 12.58
CA THR A 6 3.14 0.32 13.84
C THR A 6 2.08 -0.77 13.66
N HIS A 7 1.79 -1.16 12.41
CA HIS A 7 0.84 -2.22 12.05
C HIS A 7 1.56 -3.49 11.63
N SER A 8 0.80 -4.58 11.46
CA SER A 8 1.37 -5.82 10.93
C SER A 8 1.87 -5.62 9.48
N PRO A 9 2.98 -6.28 9.09
CA PRO A 9 3.44 -6.25 7.70
C PRO A 9 2.41 -6.78 6.70
N TYR A 10 1.46 -7.59 7.18
CA TYR A 10 0.37 -8.09 6.36
C TYR A 10 -0.59 -6.97 5.91
N ARG A 11 -0.88 -5.98 6.75
CA ARG A 11 -1.65 -4.79 6.32
C ARG A 11 -0.97 -4.05 5.19
N PHE A 12 0.35 -3.92 5.27
CA PHE A 12 1.15 -3.28 4.23
C PHE A 12 1.04 -4.06 2.92
N TYR A 13 1.24 -5.38 2.96
CA TYR A 13 1.03 -6.23 1.79
C TYR A 13 -0.39 -6.11 1.23
N ALA A 14 -1.42 -6.15 2.08
CA ALA A 14 -2.80 -6.06 1.64
C ALA A 14 -3.15 -4.71 1.00
N TYR A 15 -2.62 -3.61 1.52
CA TYR A 15 -2.78 -2.31 0.88
C TYR A 15 -1.96 -2.22 -0.42
N HIS A 16 -0.71 -2.70 -0.42
CA HIS A 16 0.14 -2.81 -1.59
C HIS A 16 -0.54 -3.59 -2.72
N ARG A 17 -1.30 -4.63 -2.37
CA ARG A 17 -2.06 -5.46 -3.31
C ARG A 17 -3.07 -4.66 -4.13
N LEU A 18 -3.79 -3.74 -3.50
CA LEU A 18 -4.73 -2.82 -4.17
C LEU A 18 -4.00 -1.91 -5.16
N ILE A 19 -2.81 -1.43 -4.80
CA ILE A 19 -1.99 -0.59 -5.69
C ILE A 19 -1.50 -1.40 -6.90
N MET A 20 -1.06 -2.65 -6.69
CA MET A 20 -0.64 -3.52 -7.79
C MET A 20 -1.79 -3.83 -8.75
N GLU A 21 -3.02 -4.00 -8.23
CA GLU A 21 -4.22 -4.18 -9.06
C GLU A 21 -4.55 -2.92 -9.87
N GLU A 22 -4.51 -1.75 -9.25
CA GLU A 22 -4.71 -0.46 -9.92
C GLU A 22 -3.67 -0.23 -11.03
N MET A 23 -2.39 -0.51 -10.74
CA MET A 23 -1.30 -0.41 -11.71
C MET A 23 -1.52 -1.36 -12.89
N ALA A 24 -1.87 -2.61 -12.63
CA ALA A 24 -2.18 -3.57 -13.68
C ALA A 24 -3.39 -3.12 -14.52
N GLY A 25 -4.44 -2.58 -13.88
CA GLY A 25 -5.62 -2.02 -14.55
C GLY A 25 -5.30 -0.84 -15.47
N ARG A 26 -4.26 -0.06 -15.14
CA ARG A 26 -3.73 1.03 -15.98
C ARG A 26 -2.74 0.56 -17.06
N GLY A 27 -2.51 -0.75 -17.20
CA GLY A 27 -1.63 -1.33 -18.21
C GLY A 27 -0.15 -1.42 -17.82
N TYR A 28 0.20 -1.20 -16.54
CA TYR A 28 1.56 -1.45 -16.07
C TYR A 28 1.84 -2.95 -15.94
N ASN A 29 3.05 -3.36 -16.32
CA ASN A 29 3.52 -4.74 -16.15
C ASN A 29 3.99 -4.96 -14.70
N VAL A 30 3.09 -5.49 -13.87
CA VAL A 30 3.42 -5.85 -12.48
C VAL A 30 4.09 -7.23 -12.45
N SER A 31 5.29 -7.31 -11.88
CA SER A 31 5.99 -8.59 -11.71
C SER A 31 5.29 -9.47 -10.65
N PRO A 32 5.16 -10.79 -10.87
CA PRO A 32 4.41 -11.69 -9.96
C PRO A 32 4.91 -11.71 -8.52
N GLU A 33 6.18 -11.41 -8.26
CA GLU A 33 6.77 -11.39 -6.92
C GLU A 33 6.11 -10.32 -6.03
N TRP A 34 5.68 -9.20 -6.62
CA TRP A 34 4.93 -8.16 -5.90
C TRP A 34 3.52 -8.61 -5.45
N LEU A 35 3.10 -9.80 -5.91
CA LEU A 35 1.83 -10.41 -5.53
C LEU A 35 1.96 -11.41 -4.38
N ASP A 36 3.17 -11.65 -3.88
CA ASP A 36 3.45 -12.58 -2.79
C ASP A 36 3.55 -11.86 -1.44
N LYS A 37 2.77 -12.30 -0.45
CA LYS A 37 2.76 -11.75 0.92
C LYS A 37 4.12 -11.85 1.62
N ASN A 38 4.96 -12.78 1.19
CA ASN A 38 6.28 -13.01 1.77
C ASN A 38 7.37 -12.18 1.09
N TYR A 39 7.11 -11.63 -0.09
CA TYR A 39 8.10 -10.85 -0.82
C TYR A 39 8.29 -9.47 -0.20
N ARG A 40 9.55 -9.11 0.08
CA ARG A 40 9.92 -7.85 0.75
C ARG A 40 10.77 -6.93 -0.13
N GLY A 41 10.63 -7.08 -1.45
CA GLY A 41 11.51 -6.42 -2.42
C GLY A 41 12.85 -7.13 -2.57
N LYS A 42 13.75 -6.52 -3.34
CA LYS A 42 15.01 -7.13 -3.79
C LYS A 42 16.10 -7.19 -2.71
N THR A 43 16.04 -6.29 -1.73
CA THR A 43 17.12 -6.10 -0.74
C THR A 43 16.87 -6.87 0.55
N CYS A 44 15.62 -7.09 0.92
CA CYS A 44 15.27 -7.73 2.17
C CYS A 44 14.98 -9.23 1.95
N PRO A 45 15.46 -10.12 2.84
CA PRO A 45 15.03 -11.52 2.84
C PRO A 45 13.50 -11.62 2.95
N PRO A 46 12.86 -12.59 2.26
CA PRO A 46 11.42 -12.78 2.34
C PRO A 46 11.00 -13.21 3.75
N TYR A 47 9.73 -13.04 4.06
CA TYR A 47 9.13 -13.73 5.20
C TYR A 47 9.05 -15.23 4.93
N HIS A 48 9.04 -16.06 5.97
CA HIS A 48 8.89 -17.50 5.80
C HIS A 48 7.42 -17.90 5.58
N ASP A 49 6.55 -17.43 6.47
CA ASP A 49 5.10 -17.53 6.35
C ASP A 49 4.49 -16.35 7.11
N LEU A 50 4.30 -15.23 6.40
CA LEU A 50 3.70 -14.05 7.00
C LEU A 50 2.26 -14.38 7.42
N PRO A 51 1.91 -14.31 8.72
CA PRO A 51 0.57 -14.61 9.18
C PRO A 51 -0.43 -13.61 8.59
N GLU A 52 -1.52 -14.16 8.09
CA GLU A 52 -2.63 -13.37 7.56
C GLU A 52 -3.50 -12.88 8.71
N GLU A 53 -4.01 -11.66 8.58
CA GLU A 53 -4.96 -11.11 9.53
C GLU A 53 -6.26 -10.70 8.82
N LYS A 54 -7.33 -10.64 9.61
CA LYS A 54 -8.61 -10.14 9.14
C LYS A 54 -8.53 -8.63 8.97
N LEU A 55 -8.76 -8.17 7.74
CA LEU A 55 -8.72 -6.76 7.39
C LEU A 55 -10.08 -6.09 7.58
N THR A 56 -10.05 -4.78 7.79
CA THR A 56 -11.21 -3.88 7.77
C THR A 56 -11.16 -3.00 6.53
N SER A 57 -12.24 -2.25 6.30
CA SER A 57 -12.26 -1.16 5.32
C SER A 57 -12.51 0.16 6.08
N PRO A 58 -11.58 1.13 6.03
CA PRO A 58 -10.27 1.08 5.37
C PRO A 58 -9.30 0.09 6.03
N ILE A 59 -8.26 -0.33 5.29
CA ILE A 59 -7.19 -1.24 5.79
C ILE A 59 -6.42 -0.58 6.93
N TYR A 60 -6.14 0.72 6.78
CA TYR A 60 -5.58 1.57 7.82
C TYR A 60 -6.67 2.49 8.33
N SER A 61 -6.89 2.51 9.65
CA SER A 61 -7.80 3.47 10.30
C SER A 61 -7.41 4.92 10.05
N GLU A 62 -6.12 5.16 9.82
CA GLU A 62 -5.52 6.43 9.49
C GLU A 62 -5.93 6.93 8.11
N HIS A 63 -6.41 6.07 7.21
CA HIS A 63 -6.94 6.48 5.91
C HIS A 63 -8.37 7.01 6.03
N ASP A 64 -8.54 8.04 6.84
CA ASP A 64 -9.80 8.75 7.02
C ASP A 64 -9.92 9.95 6.05
N ALA A 65 -10.99 10.73 6.20
CA ALA A 65 -11.23 11.91 5.37
C ALA A 65 -10.16 13.00 5.55
N ALA A 66 -9.58 13.13 6.75
CA ALA A 66 -8.53 14.13 6.99
C ALA A 66 -7.23 13.73 6.31
N TYR A 67 -6.86 12.44 6.36
CA TYR A 67 -5.72 11.91 5.62
C TYR A 67 -5.87 12.06 4.11
N TYR A 68 -7.09 11.88 3.59
CA TYR A 68 -7.38 12.11 2.18
C TYR A 68 -7.12 13.58 1.78
N GLU A 69 -7.60 14.55 2.55
CA GLU A 69 -7.32 15.97 2.29
C GLU A 69 -5.83 16.31 2.40
N GLU A 70 -5.11 15.72 3.36
CA GLU A 70 -3.65 15.84 3.44
C GLU A 70 -2.97 15.30 2.16
N CYS A 71 -3.42 14.16 1.63
CA CYS A 71 -2.92 13.62 0.38
C CYS A 71 -3.16 14.58 -0.80
N LEU A 72 -4.35 15.18 -0.90
CA LEU A 72 -4.65 16.16 -1.94
C LEU A 72 -3.77 17.41 -1.82
N ALA A 73 -3.58 17.91 -0.60
CA ALA A 73 -2.69 19.04 -0.34
C ALA A 73 -1.25 18.73 -0.76
N ASN A 74 -0.74 17.54 -0.41
CA ASN A 74 0.58 17.06 -0.80
C ASN A 74 0.75 16.97 -2.33
N LEU A 75 -0.29 16.58 -3.07
CA LEU A 75 -0.26 16.55 -4.53
C LEU A 75 -0.21 17.97 -5.11
N ARG A 76 -1.05 18.88 -4.60
CA ARG A 76 -1.05 20.30 -5.02
C ARG A 76 0.28 20.99 -4.74
N GLU A 77 0.90 20.74 -3.59
CA GLU A 77 2.23 21.26 -3.25
C GLU A 77 3.31 20.79 -4.22
N LYS A 78 3.17 19.55 -4.74
CA LYS A 78 4.04 18.99 -5.78
C LYS A 78 3.69 19.46 -7.20
N GLY A 79 2.71 20.35 -7.35
CA GLY A 79 2.25 20.85 -8.64
C GLY A 79 1.44 19.83 -9.46
N ILE A 80 0.87 18.81 -8.80
CA ILE A 80 0.02 17.80 -9.43
C ILE A 80 -1.43 18.20 -9.20
N GLU A 81 -2.11 18.59 -10.28
CA GLU A 81 -3.55 18.85 -10.29
C GLU A 81 -4.31 17.59 -10.70
N LEU A 82 -5.37 17.27 -9.96
CA LEU A 82 -6.29 16.18 -10.28
C LEU A 82 -7.51 16.81 -10.99
N GLU A 83 -7.78 16.37 -12.21
CA GLU A 83 -8.96 16.77 -13.00
C GLU A 83 -10.23 16.04 -12.57
#